data_AF-A0A838R8X7-F1
#
_entry.id   AF-A0A838R8X7-F1
#
_cell.length_a   1.000
_cell.length_b   1.000
_cell.length_c   1.000
_cell.angle_alpha   90.00
_cell.angle_beta   90.00
_cell.angle_gamma   90.00
#
_symmetry.space_group_name_H-M   'P 1'
#
loop_
_entity.id
_entity.type
_entity.pdbx_description
1 polymer ?
#
loop_
_entity_poly.entity_id
_entity_poly.type
_entity_poly.pdbx_seq_one_letter_code
_entity_poly.pdbx_strand_id
1 'polypeptide(L)'
;MGSYRNGRLVARAVMPPEAWSQISDYGIFDEPVQVVLVARAAPPGLQCQLYAMVPLPDLEEEEPEEPWSASVPSSSYEAALEAEEDPTDAAEADPQVAPIPLGHIVRYDRDRVHPTSLPLEAVDVLRRIIEGDTTEVVDRALSDLLGL
;
A
#
# COMPACT_ATOMS: atom_id res chain seq x y z
N MET A 1 -14.09 0.81 2.59
CA MET A 1 -13.89 -0.52 1.99
C MET A 1 -13.41 -1.49 3.07
N GLY A 2 -13.93 -2.72 3.10
CA GLY A 2 -13.38 -3.81 3.92
C GLY A 2 -12.55 -4.75 3.05
N SER A 3 -11.34 -5.08 3.50
CA SER A 3 -10.49 -6.10 2.89
C SER A 3 -10.74 -7.43 3.59
N TYR A 4 -11.03 -8.48 2.82
CA TYR A 4 -11.37 -9.79 3.35
C TYR A 4 -10.43 -10.86 2.80
N ARG A 5 -10.12 -11.87 3.63
CA ARG A 5 -9.40 -13.07 3.22
C ARG A 5 -10.16 -14.28 3.75
N ASN A 6 -10.50 -15.23 2.88
CA ASN A 6 -11.28 -16.44 3.24
C ASN A 6 -12.58 -16.12 4.02
N GLY A 7 -13.26 -15.02 3.66
CA GLY A 7 -14.49 -14.58 4.33
C GLY A 7 -14.29 -13.89 5.69
N ARG A 8 -13.05 -13.70 6.15
CA ARG A 8 -12.71 -12.99 7.39
C ARG A 8 -12.21 -11.58 7.10
N LEU A 9 -12.65 -10.60 7.88
CA LEU A 9 -12.21 -9.21 7.74
C LEU A 9 -10.76 -9.08 8.21
N VAL A 10 -9.90 -8.64 7.29
CA VAL A 10 -8.47 -8.39 7.54
C VAL A 10 -8.25 -6.95 8.01
N ALA A 11 -8.79 -5.99 7.27
CA ALA A 11 -8.60 -4.57 7.53
C ALA A 11 -9.75 -3.75 6.93
N ARG A 12 -9.94 -2.53 7.43
CA ARG A 12 -10.88 -1.56 6.86
C ARG A 12 -10.16 -0.25 6.62
N ALA A 13 -10.31 0.27 5.42
CA ALA A 13 -9.85 1.60 5.04
C ALA A 13 -11.03 2.48 4.63
N VAL A 14 -10.91 3.76 4.99
CA VAL A 14 -11.78 4.83 4.48
C VAL A 14 -11.07 5.43 3.28
N MET A 15 -11.75 5.45 2.14
CA MET A 15 -11.25 6.05 0.91
C MET A 15 -12.39 6.81 0.23
N PRO A 16 -12.09 7.85 -0.57
CA PRO A 16 -13.09 8.49 -1.42
C PRO A 16 -13.75 7.47 -2.37
N PRO A 17 -15.04 7.63 -2.70
CA PRO A 17 -15.73 6.73 -3.64
C PRO A 17 -15.01 6.58 -4.99
N GLU A 18 -14.41 7.67 -5.48
CA GLU A 18 -13.72 7.72 -6.77
C GLU A 18 -12.47 6.83 -6.79
N ALA A 19 -11.74 6.79 -5.67
CA ALA A 19 -10.58 5.92 -5.51
C ALA A 19 -10.99 4.43 -5.49
N TRP A 20 -12.18 4.13 -4.95
CA TRP A 20 -12.71 2.76 -4.95
C TRP A 20 -13.14 2.29 -6.35
N SER A 21 -13.79 3.17 -7.13
CA SER A 21 -14.12 2.84 -8.53
C SER A 21 -12.86 2.54 -9.33
N GLN A 22 -11.82 3.36 -9.21
CA GLN A 22 -10.56 3.12 -9.93
C GLN A 22 -9.94 1.77 -9.60
N ILE A 23 -9.87 1.40 -8.31
CA ILE A 23 -9.36 0.08 -7.88
C ILE A 23 -10.14 -1.07 -8.53
N SER A 24 -11.46 -0.91 -8.64
CA SER A 24 -12.34 -1.93 -9.22
C SER A 24 -12.18 -1.99 -10.74
N ASP A 25 -12.10 -0.83 -11.40
CA ASP A 25 -12.01 -0.70 -12.86
C ASP A 25 -10.67 -1.22 -13.40
N TYR A 26 -9.58 -1.02 -12.65
CA TYR A 26 -8.23 -1.49 -13.00
C TYR A 26 -7.93 -2.93 -12.55
N GLY A 27 -8.87 -3.64 -11.91
CA GLY A 27 -8.66 -5.04 -11.51
C GLY A 27 -7.47 -5.24 -10.56
N ILE A 28 -7.16 -4.23 -9.73
CA ILE A 28 -5.91 -4.16 -8.93
C ILE A 28 -5.71 -5.38 -8.01
N PHE A 29 -6.80 -6.04 -7.62
CA PHE A 29 -6.78 -7.20 -6.72
C PHE A 29 -7.20 -8.51 -7.39
N ASP A 30 -7.21 -8.56 -8.73
CA ASP A 30 -7.51 -9.80 -9.48
C ASP A 30 -6.38 -10.84 -9.32
N GLU A 31 -5.15 -10.37 -9.16
CA GLU A 31 -3.98 -11.18 -8.83
C GLU A 31 -3.48 -10.95 -7.39
N PRO A 32 -2.76 -11.93 -6.78
CA PRO A 32 -2.18 -11.74 -5.46
C PRO A 32 -1.17 -10.58 -5.41
N VAL A 33 -1.47 -9.56 -4.62
CA VAL A 33 -0.59 -8.41 -4.40
C VAL A 33 0.33 -8.60 -3.20
N GLN A 34 1.53 -8.02 -3.26
CA GLN A 34 2.41 -7.93 -2.10
C GLN A 34 1.81 -6.98 -1.06
N VAL A 35 1.88 -7.35 0.21
CA VAL A 35 1.42 -6.52 1.32
C VAL A 35 2.56 -6.10 2.22
N VAL A 36 2.50 -4.86 2.70
CA VAL A 36 3.50 -4.28 3.61
C VAL A 36 2.79 -3.83 4.88
N LEU A 37 3.36 -4.20 6.03
CA LEU A 37 2.93 -3.73 7.34
C LEU A 37 3.97 -2.76 7.90
N VAL A 38 3.59 -1.50 8.06
CA VAL A 38 4.39 -0.52 8.78
C VAL A 38 3.96 -0.55 10.24
N ALA A 39 4.87 -0.91 11.14
CA ALA A 39 4.59 -1.05 12.56
C ALA A 39 5.41 -0.05 13.39
N ARG A 40 4.76 0.62 14.35
CA ARG A 40 5.40 1.53 15.30
C ARG A 40 4.89 1.28 16.72
N ALA A 41 5.80 1.32 17.69
CA ALA A 41 5.43 1.31 19.10
C ALA A 41 4.96 2.71 19.52
N ALA A 42 3.69 2.84 19.87
CA ALA A 42 3.08 4.09 20.31
C ALA A 42 1.84 3.79 21.17
N PRO A 43 1.59 4.51 22.28
CA PRO A 43 0.42 4.29 23.12
C PRO A 43 -0.88 4.20 22.29
N PRO A 44 -1.78 3.23 22.55
CA PRO A 44 -1.85 2.31 23.70
C PRO A 44 -1.12 0.96 23.50
N GLY A 45 -0.19 0.86 22.55
CA GLY A 45 0.66 -0.32 22.36
C GLY A 45 1.42 -0.30 21.03
N LEU A 46 1.03 -1.18 20.13
CA LEU A 46 1.56 -1.24 18.77
C LEU A 46 0.52 -0.70 17.78
N GLN A 47 0.94 0.25 16.95
CA GLN A 47 0.14 0.80 15.87
C GLN A 47 0.72 0.33 14.54
N CYS A 48 -0.13 -0.24 13.69
CA CYS A 48 0.25 -0.76 12.40
C CYS A 48 -0.62 -0.19 11.28
N GLN A 49 -0.02 0.01 10.12
CA GLN A 49 -0.70 0.38 8.87
C GLN A 49 -0.39 -0.69 7.83
N LEU A 50 -1.46 -1.23 7.22
CA LEU A 50 -1.37 -2.26 6.20
C LEU A 50 -1.58 -1.64 4.82
N TYR A 51 -0.66 -1.92 3.90
CA TYR A 51 -0.68 -1.46 2.52
C TYR A 51 -0.64 -2.64 1.55
N ALA A 52 -1.33 -2.50 0.43
CA ALA A 52 -1.10 -3.30 -0.76
C ALA A 52 -0.14 -2.55 -1.69
N MET A 53 0.88 -3.25 -2.17
CA MET A 53 1.88 -2.73 -3.08
C MET A 53 1.44 -3.12 -4.49
N VAL A 54 1.01 -2.14 -5.27
CA VAL A 54 0.38 -2.36 -6.58
C VAL A 54 1.32 -1.85 -7.66
N PRO A 55 1.67 -2.69 -8.66
CA PRO A 55 2.43 -2.21 -9.80
C PRO A 55 1.56 -1.20 -10.57
N LEU A 56 2.10 -0.02 -10.79
CA LEU A 56 1.53 0.93 -11.71
C LEU A 56 1.80 0.41 -13.13
N PRO A 57 0.85 0.55 -14.06
CA PRO A 57 1.15 0.32 -15.46
C PRO A 57 2.29 1.26 -15.85
N ASP A 58 3.21 0.77 -16.69
CA ASP A 58 4.17 1.61 -17.38
C ASP A 58 3.35 2.52 -18.30
N LEU A 59 2.99 3.69 -17.78
CA LEU A 59 2.58 4.79 -18.60
C LEU A 59 3.88 5.26 -19.25
N GLU A 60 4.19 4.70 -20.41
CA GLU A 60 4.91 5.46 -21.42
C GLU A 60 4.10 6.75 -21.59
N GLU A 61 4.44 7.77 -20.81
CA GLU A 61 3.91 9.10 -21.01
C GLU A 61 4.42 9.49 -22.41
N GLU A 62 3.62 9.21 -23.43
CA GLU A 62 3.69 9.89 -24.71
C GLU A 62 3.45 11.35 -24.35
N GLU A 63 4.53 12.07 -23.99
CA GLU A 63 4.45 13.49 -23.65
C GLU A 63 3.77 14.14 -24.85
N PRO A 64 2.53 14.65 -24.69
CA PRO A 64 1.80 15.18 -25.82
C PRO A 64 2.65 16.32 -26.38
N GLU A 65 3.03 16.28 -27.66
CA GLU A 65 3.88 17.29 -28.30
C GLU A 65 3.34 18.69 -27.97
N GLU A 66 3.91 19.34 -26.96
CA GLU A 66 3.34 20.58 -26.49
C GLU A 66 3.78 21.67 -27.46
N PRO A 67 2.87 22.38 -28.15
CA PRO A 67 3.22 23.21 -29.31
C PRO A 67 4.18 24.38 -29.02
N TRP A 68 4.35 24.75 -27.75
CA TRP A 68 5.31 25.73 -27.28
C TRP A 68 6.76 25.21 -27.12
N SER A 69 6.98 23.89 -27.06
CA SER A 69 8.32 23.29 -26.88
C SER A 69 9.18 23.52 -28.12
N ALA A 70 8.56 23.54 -29.31
CA ALA A 70 9.17 23.92 -30.58
C ALA A 70 9.67 25.38 -30.63
N SER A 71 9.22 26.23 -29.70
CA SER A 71 9.60 27.65 -29.66
C SER A 71 10.78 27.95 -28.73
N VAL A 72 11.24 26.96 -27.95
CA VAL A 72 12.35 27.14 -27.00
C VAL A 72 13.61 26.48 -27.57
N PRO A 73 14.74 27.20 -27.71
CA PRO A 73 15.98 26.62 -28.25
C PRO A 73 16.51 25.40 -27.48
N SER A 74 16.17 25.27 -26.19
CA SER A 74 16.60 24.14 -25.34
C SER A 74 15.96 22.80 -25.72
N SER A 75 14.77 22.79 -26.35
CA SER A 75 14.11 21.52 -26.75
C SER A 75 14.91 20.78 -27.83
N SER A 76 15.65 21.51 -28.67
CA SER A 76 16.54 20.89 -29.66
C SER A 76 17.77 20.23 -29.04
N TYR A 77 18.17 20.65 -27.83
CA TYR A 77 19.29 20.06 -27.08
C TYR A 77 18.81 18.87 -26.25
N GLU A 78 17.64 18.95 -25.62
CA GLU A 78 17.02 17.84 -24.88
C GLU A 78 16.65 16.67 -25.81
N ALA A 79 16.03 16.95 -26.97
CA ALA A 79 15.71 15.92 -27.96
C ALA A 79 16.96 15.26 -28.58
N ALA A 80 18.09 15.98 -28.64
CA ALA A 80 19.36 15.40 -29.10
C ALA A 80 20.00 14.50 -28.03
N LEU A 81 19.80 14.81 -26.74
CA LEU A 81 20.23 13.99 -25.62
C LEU A 81 19.41 12.70 -25.53
N GLU A 82 18.09 12.77 -25.65
CA GLU A 82 17.19 11.61 -25.68
C GLU A 82 17.46 10.69 -26.87
N ALA A 83 17.82 11.26 -28.03
CA ALA A 83 18.18 10.47 -29.22
C ALA A 83 19.59 9.83 -29.14
N GLU A 84 20.46 10.31 -28.24
CA GLU A 84 21.79 9.74 -27.97
C GLU A 84 21.77 8.70 -26.84
N GLU A 85 20.65 8.53 -26.12
CA GLU A 85 20.47 7.42 -25.19
C GLU A 85 20.36 6.09 -25.96
N ASP A 86 21.34 5.21 -25.77
CA ASP A 86 21.40 3.88 -26.37
C ASP A 86 20.24 3.04 -25.80
N PRO A 87 19.34 2.44 -26.61
CA PRO A 87 18.20 1.65 -26.14
C PRO A 87 18.63 0.38 -25.37
N THR A 88 19.93 0.08 -25.31
CA THR A 88 20.49 -1.02 -24.51
C THR A 88 20.86 -0.64 -23.07
N ASP A 89 20.82 0.66 -22.71
CA ASP A 89 21.01 1.18 -21.34
C ASP A 89 19.68 1.44 -20.62
N ALA A 90 18.55 0.97 -21.18
CA ALA A 90 17.32 0.75 -20.44
C ALA A 90 17.53 -0.42 -19.47
N ALA A 91 18.33 -0.17 -18.42
CA ALA A 91 18.33 -0.99 -17.22
C ALA A 91 16.86 -1.18 -16.84
N GLU A 92 16.39 -2.43 -16.84
CA GLU A 92 15.04 -2.84 -16.46
C GLU A 92 14.56 -1.95 -15.32
N ALA A 93 13.78 -0.91 -15.64
CA ALA A 93 13.35 0.05 -14.65
C ALA A 93 12.45 -0.72 -13.69
N ASP A 94 12.83 -0.76 -12.41
CA ASP A 94 12.02 -1.45 -11.41
C ASP A 94 10.57 -0.93 -11.55
N PRO A 95 9.57 -1.82 -11.71
CA PRO A 95 8.21 -1.41 -11.98
C PRO A 95 7.75 -0.44 -10.90
N GLN A 96 7.21 0.71 -11.29
CA GLN A 96 6.78 1.70 -10.32
C GLN A 96 5.67 1.12 -9.46
N VAL A 97 5.84 1.15 -8.13
CA VAL A 97 4.87 0.55 -7.20
C VAL A 97 4.17 1.64 -6.38
N ALA A 98 2.84 1.61 -6.36
CA ALA A 98 2.02 2.48 -5.54
C ALA A 98 1.48 1.75 -4.29
N PRO A 99 1.60 2.35 -3.08
CA PRO A 99 1.02 1.79 -1.87
C PRO A 99 -0.46 2.20 -1.71
N ILE A 100 -1.37 1.22 -1.76
CA ILE A 100 -2.79 1.41 -1.47
C ILE A 100 -3.08 1.07 0.00
N PRO A 101 -3.65 2.00 0.81
CA PRO A 101 -3.94 1.74 2.21
C PRO A 101 -5.10 0.75 2.38
N LEU A 102 -4.85 -0.39 3.04
CA LEU A 102 -5.87 -1.39 3.36
C LEU A 102 -6.52 -1.15 4.73
N GLY A 103 -5.76 -0.59 5.68
CA GLY A 103 -6.32 -0.15 6.96
C GLY A 103 -5.31 -0.04 8.10
N HIS A 104 -5.84 0.28 9.28
CA HIS A 104 -5.08 0.43 10.51
C HIS A 104 -5.35 -0.74 11.45
N ILE A 105 -4.30 -1.20 12.14
CA ILE A 105 -4.35 -2.32 13.05
C ILE A 105 -3.67 -1.89 14.35
N VAL A 106 -4.33 -2.19 15.48
CA VAL A 106 -3.82 -1.84 16.80
C VAL A 106 -3.73 -3.11 17.63
N ARG A 107 -2.58 -3.31 18.28
CA ARG A 107 -2.40 -4.33 19.31
C ARG A 107 -2.06 -3.65 20.62
N TYR A 108 -2.91 -3.83 21.62
CA TYR A 108 -2.70 -3.24 22.95
C TYR A 108 -1.47 -3.86 23.63
N ASP A 109 -0.83 -3.11 24.53
CA ASP A 109 0.35 -3.59 25.24
C ASP A 109 0.14 -4.91 25.99
N ARG A 110 -1.04 -5.10 26.59
CA ARG A 110 -1.41 -6.36 27.28
C ARG A 110 -1.51 -7.58 26.36
N ASP A 111 -1.73 -7.35 25.06
CA ASP A 111 -1.96 -8.39 24.05
C ASP A 111 -0.67 -8.68 23.24
N ARG A 112 0.48 -8.08 23.62
CA ARG A 112 1.79 -8.26 22.98
C ARG A 112 2.40 -9.62 23.32
N VAL A 113 3.02 -10.24 22.32
CA VAL A 113 3.67 -11.56 22.42
C VAL A 113 5.19 -11.42 22.59
N HIS A 114 5.77 -10.41 21.93
CA HIS A 114 7.19 -10.07 21.88
C HIS A 114 7.41 -8.60 22.30
N PRO A 115 7.16 -8.22 23.58
CA PRO A 115 7.19 -6.83 24.02
C PRO A 115 8.55 -6.12 23.81
N THR A 116 9.64 -6.88 23.75
CA THR A 116 11.00 -6.37 23.59
C THR A 116 11.48 -6.31 22.13
N SER A 117 10.73 -6.84 21.16
CA SER A 117 11.16 -6.92 19.77
C SER A 117 10.05 -6.49 18.81
N LEU A 118 10.20 -5.27 18.27
CA LEU A 118 9.27 -4.71 17.29
C LEU A 118 9.18 -5.54 15.99
N PRO A 119 10.29 -6.03 15.40
CA PRO A 119 10.21 -6.85 14.20
C PRO A 119 9.46 -8.16 14.42
N LEU A 120 9.70 -8.84 15.55
CA LEU A 120 8.99 -10.09 15.88
C LEU A 120 7.50 -9.84 16.14
N GLU A 121 7.16 -8.73 16.78
CA GLU A 121 5.75 -8.30 16.89
C GLU A 121 5.10 -8.07 15.53
N ALA A 122 5.77 -7.35 14.63
CA ALA A 122 5.22 -7.06 13.31
C ALA A 122 4.97 -8.34 12.49
N VAL A 123 5.88 -9.31 12.57
CA VAL A 123 5.72 -10.64 11.95
C VAL A 123 4.55 -11.41 12.58
N ASP A 124 4.41 -11.40 13.91
CA ASP A 124 3.27 -12.05 14.57
C ASP A 124 1.94 -11.38 14.23
N VAL A 125 1.89 -10.05 14.14
CA VAL A 125 0.70 -9.31 13.68
C VAL A 125 0.33 -9.71 12.25
N LEU A 126 1.30 -9.71 11.33
CA LEU A 126 1.11 -10.18 9.95
C LEU A 126 0.55 -11.60 9.90
N ARG A 127 1.11 -12.51 10.72
CA ARG A 127 0.63 -13.88 10.83
C ARG A 127 -0.82 -13.95 11.28
N ARG A 128 -1.20 -13.24 12.35
CA ARG A 128 -2.59 -13.22 12.84
C ARG A 128 -3.56 -12.65 11.83
N ILE A 129 -3.15 -11.65 11.06
CA ILE A 129 -3.94 -11.11 9.95
C ILE A 129 -4.21 -12.19 8.90
N ILE A 130 -3.18 -12.95 8.53
CA ILE A 130 -3.27 -14.03 7.52
C ILE A 130 -4.14 -15.19 8.01
N GLU A 131 -4.02 -15.56 9.29
CA GLU A 131 -4.82 -16.60 9.95
C GLU A 131 -6.28 -16.13 10.19
N GLY A 132 -6.52 -14.82 10.09
CA GLY A 132 -7.84 -14.20 10.25
C GLY A 132 -8.30 -14.10 11.70
N ASP A 133 -7.35 -13.98 12.63
CA ASP A 133 -7.61 -13.81 14.07
C ASP A 133 -7.68 -12.32 14.46
N THR A 134 -8.10 -11.48 13.52
CA THR A 134 -8.32 -10.04 13.71
C THR A 134 -9.78 -9.78 14.08
N THR A 135 -9.99 -8.83 15.00
CA THR A 135 -11.32 -8.39 15.44
C THR A 135 -11.45 -6.89 15.23
N GLU A 136 -12.67 -6.40 14.96
CA GLU A 136 -12.88 -4.96 14.84
C GLU A 136 -12.58 -4.27 16.17
N VAL A 137 -11.97 -3.07 16.09
CA VAL A 137 -11.62 -2.29 17.27
C VAL A 137 -12.86 -1.95 18.11
N VAL A 138 -14.00 -1.72 17.44
CA VAL A 138 -15.27 -1.45 18.12
C VAL A 138 -15.73 -2.68 18.92
N ASP A 139 -15.72 -3.86 18.31
CA ASP A 139 -16.09 -5.11 18.99
C ASP A 139 -15.17 -5.41 20.17
N ARG A 140 -13.86 -5.16 20.01
CA ARG A 140 -12.89 -5.30 21.10
C ARG A 140 -13.13 -4.29 22.22
N ALA A 141 -13.37 -3.02 21.88
CA ALA A 141 -13.67 -1.98 22.85
C ALA A 141 -14.99 -2.24 23.60
N LEU A 142 -16.00 -2.77 22.92
CA LEU A 142 -17.25 -3.22 23.54
C LEU A 142 -17.01 -4.41 24.48
N SER A 143 -16.20 -5.40 24.06
CA SER A 143 -15.85 -6.54 24.91
C SER A 143 -15.11 -6.09 26.18
N ASP A 144 -14.15 -5.18 26.04
CA ASP A 144 -13.43 -4.58 27.17
C ASP A 144 -14.34 -3.82 28.12
N LEU A 145 -15.28 -3.04 27.58
CA LEU A 145 -16.23 -2.25 28.38
C LEU A 145 -17.24 -3.14 29.11
N LEU A 146 -17.62 -4.27 28.50
CA LEU A 146 -18.55 -5.25 29.05
C LEU A 146 -17.88 -6.32 29.93
N GLY A 147 -16.55 -6.38 29.95
CA GLY A 147 -15.78 -7.39 30.70
C GLY A 147 -15.92 -8.82 30.14
N LEU A 148 -16.18 -8.94 28.83
CA LEU A 148 -16.35 -10.20 28.11
C LEU A 148 -15.03 -10.71 27.51
#